data_AF-A0A3A5LGH9-F1
#
_entry.id   AF-A0A3A5LGH9-F1
#
_cell.length_a   1.000
_cell.length_b   1.000
_cell.length_c   1.000
_cell.angle_alpha   90.00
_cell.angle_beta   90.00
_cell.angle_gamma   90.00
#
_symmetry.space_group_name_H-M   'P 1'
#
loop_
_entity.id
_entity.type
_entity.pdbx_description
1 polymer ?
#
loop_
_entity_poly.entity_id
_entity_poly.type
_entity_poly.pdbx_seq_one_letter_code
_entity_poly.pdbx_strand_id
1 'polypeptide(L)' 'MRKPLTMLLLLTGLTPAAVYAADLPTVVIGSENYDHDMCVNQYTDNCISTVCITSSALDCNEQCKAAAIDKCEEKEEE' A
#
# COMPACT_ATOMS: atom_id res chain seq x y z
N MET A 1 12.62 -67.04 19.94
CA MET A 1 12.64 -65.58 19.64
C MET A 1 11.23 -65.14 19.25
N ARG A 2 10.52 -64.42 20.12
CA ARG A 2 9.26 -63.72 19.80
C ARG A 2 9.25 -62.43 20.62
N LYS A 3 9.35 -61.29 19.94
CA LYS A 3 9.41 -59.94 20.53
C LYS A 3 8.06 -59.59 21.15
N PRO A 4 7.97 -59.04 22.38
CA PRO A 4 6.78 -58.35 22.80
C PRO A 4 6.65 -57.05 22.00
N LEU A 5 5.65 -57.07 21.13
CA LEU A 5 5.04 -55.94 20.46
C LEU A 5 4.52 -54.94 21.49
N THR A 6 4.56 -53.66 21.13
CA THR A 6 3.74 -52.57 21.71
C THR A 6 4.09 -52.12 23.14
N MET A 7 5.25 -51.47 23.31
CA MET A 7 5.34 -50.35 24.24
C MET A 7 4.88 -49.10 23.50
N LEU A 8 3.56 -48.92 23.41
CA LEU A 8 2.90 -47.81 22.75
C LEU A 8 2.12 -47.05 23.81
N LEU A 9 2.76 -46.07 24.44
CA LEU A 9 2.07 -45.00 25.14
C LEU A 9 2.97 -43.77 25.23
N LEU A 10 2.86 -42.99 24.16
CA LEU A 10 2.68 -41.54 24.19
C LEU A 10 3.74 -40.76 24.99
N LEU A 11 4.94 -40.61 24.40
CA LEU A 11 5.63 -39.32 24.54
C LEU A 11 4.75 -38.27 23.85
N THR A 12 3.88 -37.64 24.61
CA THR A 12 3.24 -36.36 24.26
C THR A 12 4.34 -35.31 24.15
N GLY A 13 4.92 -35.18 22.96
CA GLY A 13 5.77 -34.06 22.62
C GLY A 13 4.92 -32.80 22.61
N LEU A 14 5.04 -32.00 23.67
CA LEU A 14 4.53 -30.63 23.65
C LEU A 14 5.49 -29.83 22.76
N THR A 15 5.24 -29.85 21.45
CA THR A 15 5.99 -29.02 20.51
C THR A 15 5.58 -27.56 20.75
N PRO A 16 6.52 -26.65 21.07
CA PRO A 16 6.18 -25.23 21.11
C PRO A 16 5.71 -24.82 19.71
N ALA A 17 4.47 -24.37 19.62
CA ALA A 17 3.98 -23.70 18.43
C ALA A 17 4.80 -22.41 18.29
N ALA A 18 5.79 -22.41 17.40
CA ALA A 18 6.51 -21.20 17.02
C ALA A 18 5.49 -20.26 16.37
N VAL A 19 4.96 -19.33 17.16
CA VAL A 19 4.22 -18.18 16.66
C VAL A 19 5.24 -17.24 16.04
N TYR A 20 5.44 -17.38 14.73
CA TYR A 20 6.06 -16.31 13.96
C TYR A 20 5.05 -15.17 13.90
N ALA A 21 5.33 -14.08 14.63
CA ALA A 21 4.73 -12.81 14.25
C ALA A 21 5.16 -12.57 12.81
N ALA A 22 4.21 -12.46 11.88
CA ALA A 22 4.53 -11.92 10.57
C ALA A 22 5.07 -10.52 10.83
N ASP A 23 6.34 -10.30 10.51
CA ASP A 23 6.90 -8.95 10.37
C ASP A 23 5.93 -8.18 9.45
N LEU A 24 5.08 -7.35 10.06
CA LEU A 24 4.29 -6.37 9.33
C LEU A 24 5.32 -5.44 8.70
N PRO A 25 5.27 -5.19 7.37
CA PRO A 25 6.25 -4.33 6.74
C PRO A 25 6.18 -2.96 7.42
N THR A 26 7.25 -2.61 8.13
CA THR A 26 7.43 -1.33 8.81
C THR A 26 7.60 -0.27 7.72
N VAL A 27 6.48 0.27 7.23
CA VAL A 27 6.40 1.29 6.18
C VAL A 27 7.08 0.83 4.88
N VAL A 28 6.30 0.57 3.83
CA VAL A 28 6.88 0.28 2.52
C VAL A 28 7.60 1.54 2.07
N ILE A 29 8.93 1.56 2.11
CA ILE A 29 9.74 2.66 1.60
C ILE A 29 9.31 2.89 0.13
N GLY A 30 8.66 4.04 -0.13
CA GLY A 30 8.02 4.35 -1.41
C GLY A 30 6.49 4.45 -1.38
N SER A 31 5.80 4.09 -0.29
CA SER A 31 4.35 4.28 -0.17
C SER A 31 3.95 5.75 -0.05
N GLU A 32 4.77 6.56 0.62
CA GLU A 32 4.67 8.04 0.67
C GLU A 32 4.59 8.63 -0.74
N ASN A 33 5.63 8.38 -1.55
CA ASN A 33 5.69 8.90 -2.92
C ASN A 33 4.61 8.28 -3.81
N TYR A 34 4.23 7.02 -3.56
CA TYR A 34 3.12 6.38 -4.27
C TYR A 34 1.78 7.06 -3.96
N ASP A 35 1.52 7.40 -2.70
CA ASP A 35 0.29 8.09 -2.30
C ASP A 35 0.26 9.52 -2.85
N HIS A 36 1.39 10.22 -2.86
CA HIS A 36 1.55 11.53 -3.50
C HIS A 36 1.26 11.46 -5.01
N ASP A 37 1.95 10.59 -5.74
CA ASP A 37 1.80 10.46 -7.19
C ASP A 37 0.37 10.05 -7.58
N MET A 38 -0.27 9.20 -6.77
CA MET A 38 -1.65 8.78 -6.99
C MET A 38 -2.63 9.94 -6.74
N CYS A 39 -2.37 10.77 -5.72
CA CYS A 39 -3.10 12.02 -5.48
C CYS A 39 -2.98 12.97 -6.68
N VAL A 40 -1.75 13.29 -7.11
CA VAL A 40 -1.50 14.23 -8.21
C VAL A 40 -2.19 13.75 -9.49
N ASN A 41 -2.07 12.46 -9.81
CA ASN A 41 -2.71 11.89 -11.00
C ASN A 41 -4.24 11.99 -10.94
N GLN A 42 -4.87 11.62 -9.81
CA GLN A 42 -6.32 11.71 -9.69
C GLN A 42 -6.86 13.13 -9.85
N TYR A 43 -6.23 14.12 -9.19
CA TYR A 43 -6.68 15.50 -9.30
C TYR A 43 -6.42 16.09 -10.67
N THR A 44 -5.29 15.75 -11.30
CA THR A 44 -4.98 16.16 -12.67
C THR A 44 -6.03 15.63 -13.65
N ASP A 45 -6.33 14.33 -13.61
CA ASP A 45 -7.31 13.70 -14.51
C ASP A 45 -8.72 14.27 -14.30
N ASN A 46 -9.12 14.48 -13.05
CA ASN A 46 -10.40 15.08 -12.73
C ASN A 46 -10.51 16.52 -13.25
N CYS A 47 -9.46 17.32 -13.05
CA CYS A 47 -9.39 18.70 -13.53
C CYS A 47 -9.44 18.76 -15.06
N ILE A 48 -8.69 17.91 -15.77
CA ILE A 48 -8.71 17.87 -17.24
C ILE A 48 -10.11 17.53 -17.74
N SER A 49 -10.74 16.51 -17.15
CA SER A 49 -12.06 16.04 -17.56
C SER A 49 -13.17 17.07 -17.31
N THR A 50 -13.05 17.88 -16.25
CA THR A 50 -14.09 18.84 -15.85
C THR A 50 -13.86 20.24 -16.40
N VAL A 51 -12.61 20.69 -16.45
CA VAL A 51 -12.23 22.05 -16.82
C VAL A 51 -11.74 22.11 -18.25
N CYS A 52 -10.75 21.28 -18.63
CA CYS A 52 -10.04 21.46 -19.90
C CYS A 52 -10.87 21.14 -21.13
N ILE A 53 -11.88 20.27 -21.03
CA ILE A 53 -12.79 20.00 -22.16
C ILE A 53 -13.55 21.27 -22.59
N THR A 54 -13.83 22.17 -21.65
CA THR A 54 -14.58 23.41 -21.90
C THR A 54 -13.70 24.67 -21.91
N SER A 55 -12.43 24.53 -21.58
CA SER A 55 -11.47 25.63 -21.51
C SER A 55 -10.90 25.96 -22.89
N SER A 56 -10.65 27.24 -23.14
CA SER A 56 -9.89 27.72 -24.30
C SER A 56 -8.39 27.87 -24.02
N ALA A 57 -7.94 27.60 -22.80
CA ALA A 57 -6.54 27.71 -22.41
C ALA A 57 -5.70 26.59 -23.05
N LEU A 58 -4.65 26.97 -23.79
CA LEU A 58 -3.72 26.05 -24.45
C LEU A 58 -2.94 25.19 -23.45
N ASP A 59 -2.71 25.73 -22.26
CA ASP A 59 -1.90 25.19 -21.18
C ASP A 59 -2.75 24.59 -20.04
N CYS A 60 -4.04 24.35 -20.29
CA CYS A 60 -4.96 23.87 -19.25
C CYS A 60 -4.48 22.58 -18.55
N ASN A 61 -3.85 21.66 -19.29
CA ASN A 61 -3.33 20.41 -18.73
C ASN A 61 -2.19 20.69 -17.72
N GLU A 62 -1.27 21.58 -18.06
CA GLU A 62 -0.17 21.99 -17.17
C GLU A 62 -0.69 22.75 -15.94
N GLN A 63 -1.71 23.60 -16.11
CA GLN A 63 -2.37 24.28 -14.99
C GLN A 63 -3.04 23.29 -14.04
N CYS A 64 -3.75 22.28 -14.59
CA CYS A 64 -4.37 21.23 -13.79
C CYS A 64 -3.34 20.41 -13.02
N LYS A 65 -2.21 20.10 -13.64
CA LYS A 65 -1.11 19.37 -12.98
C LYS A 65 -0.47 20.20 -11.87
N ALA A 66 -0.18 21.48 -12.11
CA ALA A 66 0.37 22.37 -11.09
C ALA A 66 -0.56 22.50 -9.89
N ALA A 67 -1.86 22.74 -10.14
CA ALA A 67 -2.86 22.82 -9.06
C ALA A 67 -3.04 21.50 -8.30
N ALA A 68 -2.86 20.35 -8.97
CA ALA A 68 -2.90 19.04 -8.33
C ALA A 68 -1.68 18.82 -7.42
N ILE A 69 -0.48 19.23 -7.85
CA ILE A 69 0.74 19.16 -7.03
C ILE A 69 0.57 20.00 -5.77
N ASP A 70 0.25 21.29 -5.91
CA ASP A 70 0.09 22.20 -4.76
C ASP A 70 -0.93 21.64 -3.74
N LYS A 71 -2.06 21.11 -4.23
CA LYS A 71 -3.11 20.55 -3.38
C LYS A 71 -2.74 19.24 -2.68
N CYS A 72 -1.89 18.43 -3.31
CA CYS A 72 -1.44 17.17 -2.72
C CYS A 72 -0.32 17.42 -1.71
N GLU A 73 0.56 18.39 -1.98
CA GLU A 73 1.56 18.88 -1.03
C GLU A 73 0.90 19.44 0.24
N GLU A 74 -0.14 20.27 0.13
CA GLU A 74 -0.90 20.79 1.27
C GLU A 74 -1.48 19.68 2.17
N LYS A 75 -1.84 18.52 1.61
CA LYS A 75 -2.44 17.40 2.36
C LYS A 75 -1.43 16.53 3.09
N GLU A 76 -0.17 16.58 2.70
CA GLU A 76 0.91 15.87 3.40
C GLU A 76 1.41 16.65 4.62
N GLU A 77 1.18 17.96 4.63
CA GLU A 77 1.54 18.86 5.73
C GLU A 77 0.47 18.94 6.85
N GLU A 78 -0.74 18.38 6.65
CA GLU A 78 -1.84 18.29 7.66
C GLU A 78 -1.77 17.02 8.55
#